data_AF-A0ABD3D9W9-F1
#
_entry.id   AF-A0ABD3D9W9-F1
#
_cell.length_a   1.000
_cell.length_b   1.000
_cell.length_c   1.000
_cell.angle_alpha   90.00
_cell.angle_beta   90.00
_cell.angle_gamma   90.00
#
_symmetry.space_group_name_H-M   'P 1'
#
loop_
_entity.id
_entity.type
_entity.pdbx_description
1 polymer ?
#
loop_
_entity_poly.entity_id
_entity_poly.type
_entity_poly.pdbx_seq_one_letter_code
_entity_poly.pdbx_strand_id
1 'polypeptide(L)'
;MIELYKFTHENVRGTWSSDVAKKNWEQMNELRDLYAAEGVEKSEQEIVTEVIGCCNGYIKGLGYGPKPPGKHSQLQQELEETRAELGVSKTEAATYKSTVNAMNEQLKQQAAQIAKLMAYMEGSSSKNKDQEQQTNRNEANQDDKQEGDGQGNEQKEDEQGNEQEDDEKDEDEDHDLSASDYSDDPTM
;
A
#
# COMPACT_ATOMS: atom_id res chain seq x y z
N MET A 1 13.08 -51.39 7.89
CA MET A 1 14.24 -50.50 8.13
C MET A 1 14.88 -50.74 9.49
N ILE A 2 14.12 -50.89 10.58
CA ILE A 2 14.69 -51.12 11.93
C ILE A 2 15.48 -52.45 12.00
N GLU A 3 14.95 -53.52 11.40
CA GLU A 3 15.65 -54.81 11.31
C GLU A 3 16.92 -54.76 10.44
N LEU A 4 16.90 -53.94 9.37
CA LEU A 4 18.09 -53.72 8.55
C LEU A 4 19.17 -52.97 9.32
N TYR A 5 18.78 -52.02 10.17
CA TYR A 5 19.70 -51.31 11.06
C TYR A 5 20.39 -52.30 12.01
N LYS A 6 19.64 -53.22 12.63
CA LYS A 6 20.21 -54.30 13.44
C LYS A 6 21.17 -55.16 12.64
N PHE A 7 20.75 -55.65 11.48
CA PHE A 7 21.59 -56.51 10.64
C PHE A 7 22.91 -55.87 10.22
N THR A 8 22.91 -54.56 9.94
CA THR A 8 24.12 -53.82 9.51
C THR A 8 25.05 -53.46 10.67
N HIS A 9 24.52 -53.38 11.89
CA HIS A 9 25.27 -52.97 13.07
C HIS A 9 25.54 -54.12 14.04
N GLU A 10 25.05 -55.32 13.76
CA GLU A 10 25.35 -56.56 14.48
C GLU A 10 26.41 -57.35 13.70
N ASN A 11 27.43 -57.83 14.41
CA ASN A 11 28.46 -58.66 13.79
C ASN A 11 27.97 -60.11 13.60
N VAL A 12 28.74 -60.92 12.88
CA VAL A 12 28.44 -62.34 12.62
C VAL A 12 28.33 -63.18 13.91
N ARG A 13 28.82 -62.66 15.05
CA ARG A 13 28.77 -63.31 16.37
C ARG A 13 27.60 -62.83 17.23
N GLY A 14 26.69 -62.01 16.70
CA GLY A 14 25.53 -61.49 17.43
C GLY A 14 25.88 -60.39 18.45
N THR A 15 27.01 -59.70 18.27
CA THR A 15 27.43 -58.58 19.12
C THR A 15 27.27 -57.27 18.36
N TRP A 16 26.75 -56.25 19.04
CA TRP A 16 26.66 -54.90 18.50
C TRP A 16 28.04 -54.33 18.16
N SER A 17 28.10 -53.60 17.05
CA SER A 17 29.30 -52.92 16.57
C SER A 17 29.75 -51.79 17.49
N SER A 18 28.80 -51.18 18.22
CA SER A 18 29.06 -50.16 19.24
C SER A 18 27.89 -50.08 20.23
N ASP A 19 28.14 -49.56 21.43
CA ASP A 19 27.09 -49.29 22.42
C ASP A 19 26.07 -48.26 21.91
N VAL A 20 26.52 -47.31 21.09
CA VAL A 20 25.65 -46.33 20.42
C VAL A 20 24.67 -47.04 19.48
N ALA A 21 25.15 -48.00 18.68
CA ALA A 21 24.27 -48.75 17.78
C ALA A 21 23.23 -49.57 18.54
N LYS A 22 23.62 -50.20 19.65
CA LYS A 22 22.68 -50.91 20.53
C LYS A 22 21.60 -49.97 21.07
N LYS A 23 22.01 -48.83 21.65
CA LYS A 23 21.09 -47.83 22.22
C LYS A 23 20.13 -47.28 21.16
N ASN A 24 20.63 -46.98 19.97
CA ASN A 24 19.79 -46.50 18.88
C ASN A 24 18.76 -47.54 18.46
N TRP A 25 19.13 -48.82 18.37
CA TRP A 25 18.17 -49.87 18.06
C TRP A 25 17.12 -50.04 19.17
N GLU A 26 17.53 -49.98 20.44
CA GLU A 26 16.61 -49.99 21.58
C GLU A 26 15.61 -48.82 21.50
N GLN A 27 16.10 -47.60 21.27
CA GLN A 27 15.28 -46.40 21.10
C GLN A 27 14.31 -46.48 19.90
N MET A 28 14.73 -47.09 18.77
CA MET A 28 13.84 -47.33 17.63
C MET A 28 12.70 -48.28 17.98
N ASN A 29 12.94 -49.31 18.79
CA ASN A 29 11.89 -50.23 19.23
C ASN A 29 10.95 -49.56 20.23
N GLU A 30 11.48 -48.79 21.18
CA GLU A 30 10.67 -48.03 22.14
C GLU A 30 9.72 -47.06 21.43
N LEU A 31 10.22 -46.32 20.43
CA LEU A 31 9.38 -45.42 19.63
C LEU A 31 8.32 -46.18 18.82
N ARG A 32 8.70 -47.30 18.20
CA ARG A 32 7.73 -48.15 17.47
C ARG A 32 6.59 -48.60 18.38
N ASP A 33 6.92 -49.07 19.56
CA ASP A 33 5.93 -49.60 20.51
C ASP A 33 5.07 -48.46 21.09
N LEU A 34 5.65 -47.27 21.30
CA LEU A 34 4.93 -46.06 21.69
C LEU A 34 3.93 -45.61 20.62
N TYR A 35 4.34 -45.50 19.36
CA TYR A 35 3.44 -45.12 18.27
C TYR A 35 2.33 -46.16 18.04
N ALA A 36 2.66 -47.45 18.19
CA ALA A 36 1.66 -48.52 18.15
C ALA A 36 0.63 -48.41 19.29
N ALA A 37 1.05 -48.00 20.49
CA ALA A 37 0.17 -47.79 21.64
C ALA A 37 -0.71 -46.53 21.48
N GLU A 38 -0.18 -45.47 20.88
CA GLU A 38 -0.90 -44.22 20.61
C GLU A 38 -1.82 -44.31 19.38
N GLY A 39 -1.76 -45.41 18.62
CA GLY A 39 -2.53 -45.58 17.40
C GLY A 39 -2.09 -44.66 16.25
N VAL A 40 -0.87 -44.11 16.34
CA VAL A 40 -0.27 -43.27 15.31
C VAL A 40 0.45 -44.16 14.31
N GLU A 41 0.01 -44.13 13.05
CA GLU A 41 0.73 -44.81 11.98
C GLU A 41 2.00 -44.03 11.62
N LYS A 42 3.15 -44.53 12.09
CA LYS A 42 4.46 -44.00 11.74
C LYS A 42 5.30 -45.08 11.05
N SER A 43 5.91 -44.74 9.93
CA SER A 43 6.72 -45.69 9.18
C SER A 43 8.03 -45.99 9.89
N GLU A 44 8.57 -47.20 9.69
CA GLU A 44 9.88 -47.55 10.24
C GLU A 44 11.00 -46.62 9.75
N GLN A 45 10.85 -46.02 8.56
CA GLN A 45 11.82 -45.06 8.01
C GLN A 45 11.83 -43.75 8.81
N GLU A 46 10.65 -43.25 9.18
CA GLU A 46 10.51 -42.05 10.01
C GLU A 46 11.06 -42.29 11.41
N ILE A 47 10.76 -43.44 12.02
CA ILE A 47 11.29 -43.83 13.34
C ILE A 47 12.83 -43.89 13.30
N VAL A 48 13.39 -44.52 12.26
CA VAL A 48 14.85 -44.57 12.09
C VAL A 48 15.43 -43.17 11.91
N THR A 49 14.81 -42.33 11.08
CA THR A 49 15.25 -40.94 10.84
C THR A 49 15.21 -40.10 12.11
N GLU A 50 14.22 -40.32 12.98
CA GLU A 50 14.11 -39.63 14.26
C GLU A 50 15.25 -40.01 15.23
N VAL A 51 15.68 -41.27 15.22
CA VAL A 51 16.73 -41.76 16.13
C VAL A 51 18.14 -41.48 15.61
N ILE A 52 18.43 -41.79 14.35
CA ILE A 52 19.79 -41.66 13.78
C ILE A 52 19.98 -40.38 12.96
N GLY A 53 18.92 -39.59 12.77
CA GLY A 53 18.92 -38.40 11.93
C GLY A 53 18.80 -38.74 10.44
N CYS A 54 18.50 -37.70 9.64
CA CYS A 54 18.68 -37.78 8.20
C CYS A 54 20.10 -37.29 7.84
N CYS A 55 20.86 -38.09 7.09
CA CYS A 55 22.08 -37.61 6.45
C CYS A 55 21.72 -36.69 5.27
N ASN A 56 21.35 -35.46 5.58
CA ASN A 56 21.15 -34.42 4.57
C ASN A 56 22.53 -33.93 4.10
N GLY A 57 23.12 -34.60 3.12
CA GLY A 57 24.43 -34.19 2.60
C GLY A 57 24.96 -35.04 1.45
N TYR A 58 25.87 -34.44 0.68
CA TYR A 58 26.62 -35.13 -0.36
C TYR A 58 27.58 -36.14 0.27
N ILE A 59 27.34 -37.42 0.06
CA ILE A 59 28.28 -38.48 0.45
C ILE A 59 29.32 -38.63 -0.66
N LYS A 60 30.57 -38.24 -0.37
CA LYS A 60 31.67 -38.28 -1.33
C LYS A 60 31.90 -39.71 -1.82
N GLY A 61 31.76 -39.92 -3.13
CA GLY A 61 31.99 -41.22 -3.79
C GLY A 61 30.76 -42.13 -3.89
N LEU A 62 29.61 -41.73 -3.34
CA LEU A 62 28.35 -42.49 -3.46
C LEU A 62 27.38 -41.93 -4.50
N GLY A 63 27.78 -40.89 -5.22
CA GLY A 63 27.01 -40.29 -6.31
C GLY A 63 25.71 -39.65 -5.81
N TYR A 64 25.67 -38.31 -5.81
CA TYR A 64 24.40 -37.60 -5.90
C TYR A 64 24.27 -37.09 -7.34
N GLY A 65 23.02 -36.96 -7.79
CA GLY A 65 22.65 -36.40 -9.09
C GLY A 65 23.25 -35.01 -9.34
N PRO A 66 22.91 -34.37 -10.47
CA PRO A 66 23.58 -33.17 -10.97
C PRO A 66 23.89 -32.19 -9.85
N LYS A 67 25.17 -31.76 -9.79
CA LYS A 67 25.65 -30.80 -8.79
C LYS A 67 24.63 -29.67 -8.67
N PRO A 68 24.03 -29.45 -7.47
CA PRO A 68 23.07 -28.37 -7.33
C PRO A 68 23.74 -27.06 -7.75
N PRO A 69 23.00 -26.16 -8.41
CA PRO A 69 23.56 -24.88 -8.84
C PRO A 69 24.24 -24.23 -7.63
N GLY A 70 25.49 -23.78 -7.83
CA GLY A 70 26.26 -23.20 -6.74
C GLY A 70 25.49 -22.02 -6.17
N LYS A 71 25.39 -21.94 -4.84
CA LYS A 71 24.72 -20.85 -4.10
C LYS A 71 25.14 -19.45 -4.59
N HIS A 72 26.34 -19.32 -5.13
CA HIS A 72 26.85 -18.10 -5.76
C HIS A 72 25.97 -17.58 -6.90
N SER A 73 25.42 -18.44 -7.77
CA SER A 73 24.59 -17.99 -8.89
C SER A 73 23.26 -17.44 -8.42
N GLN A 74 22.67 -18.03 -7.38
CA GLN A 74 21.38 -17.62 -6.85
C GLN A 74 21.49 -16.33 -6.02
N LEU A 75 22.54 -16.24 -5.19
CA LEU A 75 22.84 -15.00 -4.45
C LEU A 75 23.16 -13.83 -5.39
N GLN A 76 23.83 -14.09 -6.51
CA GLN A 76 24.17 -13.06 -7.48
C GLN A 76 22.93 -12.57 -8.25
N GLN A 77 21.99 -13.47 -8.55
CA GLN A 77 20.69 -13.11 -9.11
C GLN A 77 19.86 -12.27 -8.13
N GLU A 78 19.74 -12.73 -6.87
CA GLU A 78 19.02 -12.02 -5.80
C GLU A 78 19.61 -10.63 -5.54
N LEU A 79 20.94 -10.49 -5.58
CA LEU A 79 21.62 -9.20 -5.45
C LEU A 79 21.29 -8.25 -6.61
N GLU A 80 21.23 -8.75 -7.85
CA GLU A 80 20.91 -7.94 -9.02
C GLU A 80 19.43 -7.51 -9.01
N GLU A 81 18.52 -8.41 -8.64
CA GLU A 81 17.09 -8.11 -8.45
C GLU A 81 16.89 -7.05 -7.38
N THR A 82 17.49 -7.21 -6.20
CA THR A 82 17.44 -6.22 -5.12
C THR A 82 18.00 -4.86 -5.55
N ARG A 83 19.06 -4.86 -6.38
CA ARG A 83 19.66 -3.63 -6.89
C ARG A 83 18.73 -2.92 -7.89
N ALA A 84 18.03 -3.68 -8.73
CA ALA A 84 17.06 -3.15 -9.66
C ALA A 84 15.86 -2.52 -8.91
N GLU A 85 15.31 -3.22 -7.91
CA GLU A 85 14.22 -2.72 -7.06
C GLU A 85 14.61 -1.44 -6.33
N LEU A 86 15.81 -1.40 -5.75
CA LEU A 86 16.33 -0.18 -5.12
C LEU A 86 16.47 0.98 -6.11
N GLY A 87 16.83 0.67 -7.36
CA GLY A 87 16.88 1.65 -8.45
C GLY A 87 15.50 2.25 -8.73
N VAL A 88 14.49 1.41 -8.90
CA VAL A 88 13.10 1.82 -9.13
C VAL A 88 12.59 2.66 -7.96
N SER A 89 12.71 2.15 -6.74
CA SER A 89 12.26 2.85 -5.53
C SER A 89 12.89 4.24 -5.36
N LYS A 90 14.18 4.39 -5.70
CA LYS A 90 14.85 5.70 -5.68
C LYS A 90 14.27 6.66 -6.73
N THR A 91 13.96 6.16 -7.92
CA THR A 91 13.36 7.00 -8.96
C THR A 91 11.94 7.44 -8.59
N GLU A 92 11.14 6.55 -8.03
CA GLU A 92 9.80 6.86 -7.53
C GLU A 92 9.83 7.87 -6.38
N ALA A 93 10.75 7.71 -5.42
CA ALA A 93 10.93 8.69 -4.35
C ALA A 93 11.30 10.08 -4.90
N ALA A 94 12.12 10.14 -5.95
CA ALA A 94 12.48 11.39 -6.60
C ALA A 94 11.28 12.03 -7.34
N THR A 95 10.45 11.22 -8.03
CA THR A 95 9.24 11.73 -8.70
C THR A 95 8.23 12.23 -7.68
N TYR A 96 7.91 11.47 -6.63
CA TYR A 96 7.00 11.90 -5.56
C TYR A 96 7.46 13.20 -4.91
N LYS A 97 8.75 13.32 -4.60
CA LYS A 97 9.32 14.55 -4.04
C LYS A 97 9.14 15.74 -4.99
N SER A 98 9.35 15.54 -6.29
CA SER A 98 9.14 16.58 -7.30
C SER A 98 7.67 17.01 -7.39
N THR A 99 6.75 16.04 -7.42
CA THR A 99 5.30 16.29 -7.48
C THR A 99 4.82 17.04 -6.24
N VAL A 100 5.26 16.65 -5.04
CA VAL A 100 4.93 17.35 -3.79
C VAL A 100 5.45 18.78 -3.80
N ASN A 101 6.67 19.01 -4.30
CA ASN A 101 7.21 20.37 -4.42
C ASN A 101 6.40 21.23 -5.38
N ALA A 102 5.99 20.68 -6.53
CA ALA A 102 5.17 21.37 -7.51
C ALA A 102 3.78 21.73 -6.93
N MET A 103 3.12 20.79 -6.26
CA MET A 103 1.83 21.03 -5.60
C MET A 103 1.94 22.09 -4.50
N ASN A 104 2.99 22.05 -3.68
CA ASN A 104 3.23 23.06 -2.66
C ASN A 104 3.41 24.46 -3.26
N GLU A 105 4.08 24.57 -4.41
CA GLU A 105 4.25 25.85 -5.08
C GLU A 105 2.92 26.37 -5.65
N GLN A 106 2.11 25.49 -6.24
CA GLN A 106 0.75 25.84 -6.68
C GLN A 106 -0.13 26.31 -5.51
N LEU A 107 -0.07 25.62 -4.35
CA LEU A 107 -0.83 26.00 -3.17
C LEU A 107 -0.43 27.40 -2.65
N LYS A 108 0.88 27.72 -2.64
CA LYS A 108 1.35 29.07 -2.29
C LYS A 108 0.84 30.13 -3.27
N GLN A 109 0.82 29.83 -4.56
CA GLN A 109 0.30 30.74 -5.58
C GLN A 109 -1.20 30.98 -5.37
N GLN A 110 -1.99 29.93 -5.11
CA GLN A 110 -3.41 30.06 -4.79
C GLN A 110 -3.64 30.89 -3.52
N ALA A 111 -2.88 30.63 -2.46
CA ALA A 111 -2.96 31.42 -1.23
C ALA A 111 -2.67 32.91 -1.47
N ALA A 112 -1.69 33.23 -2.32
CA ALA A 112 -1.38 34.62 -2.70
C ALA A 112 -2.50 35.26 -3.54
N GLN A 113 -3.16 34.51 -4.42
CA GLN A 113 -4.32 35.01 -5.18
C GLN A 113 -5.52 35.29 -4.25
N ILE A 114 -5.80 34.39 -3.31
CA ILE A 114 -6.83 34.59 -2.29
C ILE A 114 -6.54 35.84 -1.46
N ALA A 115 -5.28 36.04 -1.04
CA ALA A 115 -4.89 37.26 -0.32
C ALA A 115 -5.14 38.55 -1.12
N LYS A 116 -4.86 38.55 -2.43
CA LYS A 116 -5.15 39.68 -3.31
C LYS A 116 -6.66 39.94 -3.44
N LEU A 117 -7.47 38.89 -3.58
CA LEU A 117 -8.92 39.00 -3.64
C LEU A 117 -9.50 39.57 -2.33
N MET A 118 -9.03 39.10 -1.17
CA MET A 118 -9.45 39.65 0.13
C MET A 118 -9.12 41.14 0.25
N ALA A 119 -7.90 41.56 -0.13
CA ALA A 119 -7.50 42.97 -0.10
C ALA A 119 -8.35 43.84 -1.06
N TYR A 120 -8.71 43.32 -2.24
CA TYR A 120 -9.59 44.01 -3.18
C TYR A 120 -11.00 44.21 -2.61
N MET A 121 -11.57 43.19 -1.96
CA MET A 121 -12.89 43.27 -1.33
C MET A 121 -12.92 44.28 -0.17
N GLU A 122 -11.89 44.29 0.67
CA GLU A 122 -11.77 45.23 1.80
C GLU A 122 -11.62 46.69 1.34
N GLY A 123 -10.80 46.92 0.31
CA GLY A 123 -10.64 48.24 -0.30
C GLY A 123 -11.90 48.76 -1.00
N SER A 124 -12.70 47.87 -1.58
CA SER A 124 -13.97 48.23 -2.25
C SER A 124 -15.08 48.51 -1.23
N SER A 125 -15.13 47.75 -0.12
CA SER A 125 -16.09 47.98 0.97
C SER A 125 -15.86 49.31 1.70
N SER A 126 -14.60 49.74 1.82
CA SER A 126 -14.26 51.04 2.43
C SER A 126 -14.70 52.22 1.56
N LYS A 127 -14.54 52.13 0.23
CA LYS A 127 -14.98 53.18 -0.72
C LYS A 127 -16.51 53.33 -0.77
N ASN A 128 -17.26 52.23 -0.69
CA ASN A 128 -18.72 52.28 -0.62
C ASN A 128 -19.20 52.98 0.67
N LYS A 129 -18.54 52.75 1.81
CA LYS A 129 -18.88 53.43 3.08
C LYS A 129 -18.60 54.94 3.06
N ASP A 130 -17.55 55.37 2.37
CA ASP A 130 -17.23 56.80 2.22
C ASP A 130 -18.22 57.49 1.26
N GLN A 131 -18.65 56.79 0.21
CA GLN A 131 -19.64 57.28 -0.74
C GLN A 131 -21.03 57.38 -0.13
N GLU A 132 -21.43 56.39 0.68
CA GLU A 132 -22.71 56.34 1.39
C GLU A 132 -22.81 57.36 2.53
N GLN A 133 -21.68 57.71 3.16
CA GLN A 133 -21.62 58.82 4.11
C GLN A 133 -21.67 60.20 3.42
N GLN A 134 -21.15 60.32 2.20
CA GLN A 134 -21.26 61.55 1.42
C GLN A 134 -22.66 61.76 0.84
N THR A 135 -23.34 60.71 0.35
CA THR A 135 -24.74 60.81 -0.11
C THR A 135 -25.68 61.16 1.05
N ASN A 136 -25.57 60.48 2.19
CA ASN A 136 -26.38 60.79 3.37
C ASN A 136 -26.15 62.20 3.93
N ARG A 137 -24.92 62.74 3.86
CA ARG A 137 -24.62 64.12 4.27
C ARG A 137 -25.15 65.17 3.31
N ASN A 138 -25.32 64.81 2.03
CA ASN A 138 -25.87 65.69 1.01
C ASN A 138 -27.40 65.69 1.01
N GLU A 139 -28.05 64.56 1.34
CA GLU A 139 -29.51 64.46 1.51
C GLU A 139 -30.01 65.25 2.73
N ALA A 140 -29.29 65.23 3.85
CA ALA A 140 -29.64 66.03 5.03
C ALA A 140 -29.55 67.56 4.82
N ASN A 141 -29.02 68.03 3.68
CA ASN A 141 -28.98 69.44 3.29
C ASN A 141 -30.01 69.81 2.20
N GLN A 142 -30.83 68.87 1.72
CA GLN A 142 -31.81 69.10 0.65
C GLN A 142 -33.27 69.23 1.12
N ASP A 143 -33.59 68.96 2.40
CA ASP A 143 -34.97 69.03 2.92
C ASP A 143 -35.54 70.44 3.16
N ASP A 144 -34.84 71.51 2.76
CA ASP A 144 -35.31 72.89 2.99
C ASP A 144 -35.72 73.65 1.72
N LYS A 145 -35.85 73.00 0.55
CA LYS A 145 -36.36 73.66 -0.66
C LYS A 145 -37.22 72.79 -1.58
N GLN A 146 -38.48 73.23 -1.70
CA GLN A 146 -39.38 73.20 -2.88
C GLN A 146 -40.12 71.88 -3.11
N GLU A 147 -41.43 71.75 -2.86
CA GLU A 147 -42.59 72.40 -3.52
C GLU A 147 -42.44 72.52 -5.05
N GLY A 148 -43.20 71.73 -5.82
CA GLY A 148 -43.57 72.04 -7.20
C GLY A 148 -43.65 70.87 -8.18
N ASP A 149 -44.88 70.45 -8.46
CA ASP A 149 -45.50 70.00 -9.73
C ASP A 149 -44.64 69.52 -10.93
N GLY A 150 -45.14 68.48 -11.62
CA GLY A 150 -45.04 68.44 -13.09
C GLY A 150 -44.80 67.07 -13.77
N GLN A 151 -45.90 66.44 -14.18
CA GLN A 151 -46.15 65.63 -15.40
C GLN A 151 -44.98 65.05 -16.24
N GLY A 152 -45.00 63.71 -16.38
CA GLY A 152 -45.12 62.95 -17.64
C GLY A 152 -44.01 62.97 -18.70
N ASN A 153 -43.55 61.79 -19.12
CA ASN A 153 -43.44 61.46 -20.55
C ASN A 153 -43.31 59.95 -20.83
N GLU A 154 -44.07 59.49 -21.82
CA GLU A 154 -43.94 58.19 -22.50
C GLU A 154 -42.72 58.19 -23.43
N GLN A 155 -42.03 57.05 -23.59
CA GLN A 155 -41.35 56.72 -24.85
C GLN A 155 -41.06 55.21 -25.00
N LYS A 156 -41.88 54.61 -25.87
CA LYS A 156 -41.67 53.56 -26.88
C LYS A 156 -40.49 52.59 -26.77
N GLU A 157 -40.86 51.31 -26.69
CA GLU A 157 -40.51 50.18 -27.58
C GLU A 157 -39.28 50.34 -28.49
N ASP A 158 -38.36 49.38 -28.37
CA ASP A 158 -37.83 48.63 -29.51
C ASP A 158 -37.43 47.21 -29.05
N GLU A 159 -38.19 46.23 -29.54
CA GLU A 159 -37.86 44.80 -29.53
C GLU A 159 -36.75 44.54 -30.55
N GLN A 160 -35.70 43.80 -30.19
CA GLN A 160 -35.07 42.82 -31.08
C GLN A 160 -34.53 41.65 -30.25
N GLY A 161 -35.14 40.48 -30.44
CA GLY A 161 -34.70 39.23 -29.86
C GLY A 161 -33.44 38.69 -30.52
N ASN A 162 -32.77 37.77 -29.83
CA ASN A 162 -32.13 36.65 -30.48
C ASN A 162 -32.16 35.45 -29.55
N GLU A 163 -32.90 34.43 -29.98
CA GLU A 163 -32.90 33.08 -29.44
C GLU A 163 -31.55 32.42 -29.76
N GLN A 164 -31.04 31.63 -28.81
CA GLN A 164 -30.51 30.31 -29.11
C GLN A 164 -30.43 29.52 -27.80
N GLU A 165 -31.41 28.63 -27.67
CA GLU A 165 -31.34 27.41 -26.86
C GLU A 165 -30.20 26.53 -27.39
N ASP A 166 -29.60 25.71 -26.52
CA ASP A 166 -29.40 24.28 -26.76
C ASP A 166 -28.76 23.62 -25.52
N ASP A 167 -29.59 22.80 -24.89
CA ASP A 167 -29.34 21.47 -24.32
C ASP A 167 -28.33 21.27 -23.16
N GLU A 168 -28.92 21.16 -21.97
CA GLU A 168 -28.55 20.20 -20.94
C GLU A 168 -28.60 18.77 -21.50
N LYS A 169 -27.57 17.94 -21.26
CA LYS A 169 -27.75 16.54 -20.80
C LYS A 169 -26.53 16.05 -20.02
N ASP A 170 -26.90 15.33 -18.98
CA ASP A 170 -26.16 14.75 -17.89
C ASP A 170 -25.38 13.45 -18.24
N GLU A 171 -24.65 13.00 -17.22
CA GLU A 171 -24.22 11.64 -16.91
C GLU A 171 -22.99 11.10 -17.66
N ASP A 172 -21.85 11.11 -16.97
CA ASP A 172 -20.95 9.96 -16.97
C ASP A 172 -20.77 9.51 -15.52
N GLU A 173 -21.57 8.51 -15.15
CA GLU A 173 -21.29 7.57 -14.07
C GLU A 173 -20.01 6.80 -14.44
N ASP A 174 -18.98 6.89 -13.62
CA ASP A 174 -18.05 5.77 -13.45
C ASP A 174 -17.91 5.51 -11.94
N HIS A 175 -18.78 4.61 -11.49
CA HIS A 175 -18.57 3.83 -10.28
C HIS A 175 -17.32 2.97 -10.44
N ASP A 176 -16.25 3.27 -9.70
CA ASP A 176 -15.36 2.20 -9.25
C ASP A 176 -15.53 2.01 -7.75
N LEU A 177 -16.12 0.85 -7.43
CA LEU A 177 -16.43 0.40 -6.11
C LEU A 177 -15.13 -0.01 -5.42
N SER A 178 -14.96 0.53 -4.21
CA SER A 178 -14.09 0.01 -3.16
C SER A 178 -14.06 -1.52 -3.13
N ALA A 179 -12.90 -2.12 -3.37
CA ALA A 179 -12.54 -3.40 -2.81
C ALA A 179 -11.81 -3.15 -1.48
N SER A 180 -12.55 -3.41 -0.40
CA SER A 180 -12.13 -3.62 0.99
C SER A 180 -10.73 -4.24 1.11
N ASP A 181 -9.82 -3.63 1.86
CA ASP A 181 -9.64 -3.88 3.30
C ASP A 181 -9.72 -5.38 3.64
N TYR A 182 -8.62 -6.08 3.40
CA TYR A 182 -8.36 -7.36 4.04
C TYR A 182 -7.27 -7.13 5.08
N SER A 183 -7.70 -7.27 6.33
CA SER A 183 -6.93 -7.11 7.54
C SER A 183 -5.81 -8.17 7.61
N ASP A 184 -4.57 -7.73 7.83
CA ASP A 184 -3.55 -8.59 8.44
C ASP A 184 -3.34 -8.11 9.87
N ASP A 185 -3.92 -8.89 10.79
CA ASP A 185 -3.68 -8.86 12.23
C ASP A 185 -2.41 -9.68 12.53
N PRO A 186 -1.32 -9.08 13.05
CA PRO A 186 -0.25 -9.84 13.65
C PRO A 186 -0.47 -9.89 15.16
N THR A 187 -1.20 -10.90 15.63
CA THR A 187 -1.08 -11.31 17.04
C THR A 187 0.33 -11.83 17.31
N MET A 188 0.86 -11.36 18.44
CA MET A 188 2.13 -11.71 19.07
C MET A 188 2.35 -13.20 19.32
#